data_AF-A0A7S2LR22-F1
#
_entry.id   AF-A0A7S2LR22-F1
#
_cell.length_a   1.000
_cell.length_b   1.000
_cell.length_c   1.000
_cell.angle_alpha   90.00
_cell.angle_beta   90.00
_cell.angle_gamma   90.00
#
_symmetry.space_group_name_H-M   'P 1'
#
loop_
_entity.id
_entity.type
_entity.pdbx_description
1 polymer ?
#
loop_
_entity_poly.entity_id
_entity_poly.type
_entity_poly.pdbx_seq_one_letter_code
_entity_poly.pdbx_strand_id
1 'polypeptide(L)'
;GRWRRRRLAVDRDFVVERLELADGRVLTYRQPEGQFSNPNAACETRCLEWLSREAREARAACAAGAPARLLELHCGGGCNTVALAPLFDEVVAVEINRTLALAAGENLRA
;
A
#
# COMPACT_ATOMS: atom_id res chain seq x y z
N GLY A 1 5.48 10.57 20.00
CA GLY A 1 6.76 10.52 20.74
C GLY A 1 6.75 9.51 21.87
N ARG A 2 7.78 8.63 21.96
CA ARG A 2 7.90 7.62 23.02
C ARG A 2 8.89 8.07 24.10
N TRP A 3 8.43 8.18 25.35
CA TRP A 3 9.30 8.43 26.51
C TRP A 3 8.99 7.39 27.59
N ARG A 4 10.01 6.65 28.07
CA ARG A 4 9.88 5.64 29.14
C ARG A 4 8.70 4.66 28.95
N ARG A 5 8.57 4.05 27.77
CA ARG A 5 7.45 3.15 27.38
C ARG A 5 6.06 3.81 27.38
N ARG A 6 5.95 5.13 27.55
CA ARG A 6 4.71 5.89 27.38
C ARG A 6 4.66 6.48 25.98
N ARG A 7 3.52 6.31 25.33
CA ARG A 7 3.19 6.93 24.05
C ARG A 7 2.12 7.99 24.33
N LEU A 8 2.43 9.25 24.01
CA LEU A 8 1.45 10.33 24.00
C LEU A 8 1.28 10.78 22.55
N ALA A 9 0.10 10.55 21.98
CA ALA A 9 -0.32 11.17 20.74
C ALA A 9 -1.09 12.45 21.12
N VAL A 10 -0.66 13.60 20.62
CA VAL A 10 -1.29 14.90 20.96
C VAL A 10 -2.54 15.16 20.11
N ASP A 11 -2.54 14.71 18.85
CA ASP A 11 -3.70 14.78 17.95
C ASP A 11 -3.87 13.43 17.23
N ARG A 12 -2.88 13.06 16.43
CA ARG A 12 -2.82 11.80 15.69
C ARG A 12 -1.45 11.16 15.79
N ASP A 13 -1.42 9.88 15.48
CA ASP A 13 -0.23 9.04 15.57
C ASP A 13 0.18 8.45 14.21
N PHE A 14 -0.23 9.10 13.12
CA PHE A 14 0.11 8.78 11.74
C PHE A 14 0.27 10.08 10.92
N VAL A 15 0.99 10.01 9.81
CA VAL A 15 1.02 11.05 8.78
C VAL A 15 0.24 10.60 7.56
N VAL A 16 -0.23 11.56 6.74
CA VAL A 16 -0.88 11.26 5.45
C VAL A 16 0.07 11.67 4.34
N GLU A 17 0.50 10.71 3.54
CA GLU A 17 1.29 10.91 2.33
C GLU A 17 0.39 10.77 1.10
N ARG A 18 0.68 11.57 0.07
CA ARG A 18 0.02 11.48 -1.23
C ARG A 18 1.07 11.29 -2.31
N LEU A 19 0.91 10.25 -3.12
CA LEU A 19 1.77 9.94 -4.26
C LEU A 19 0.96 10.10 -5.55
N GLU A 20 1.41 10.98 -6.43
CA GLU A 20 0.81 11.18 -7.75
C GLU A 20 1.54 10.29 -8.75
N LEU A 21 0.81 9.40 -9.41
CA LEU A 21 1.34 8.53 -10.45
C LEU A 21 1.22 9.19 -11.83
N ALA A 22 2.09 8.81 -12.77
CA ALA A 22 2.01 9.28 -14.15
C ALA A 22 0.68 8.96 -14.87
N ASP A 23 -0.09 7.97 -14.40
CA ASP A 23 -1.44 7.65 -14.93
C ASP A 23 -2.56 8.52 -14.33
N GLY A 24 -2.21 9.55 -13.55
CA GLY A 24 -3.13 10.52 -12.97
C GLY A 24 -3.79 10.06 -11.67
N ARG A 25 -3.55 8.82 -11.22
CA ARG A 25 -4.02 8.36 -9.90
C ARG A 25 -3.24 9.07 -8.79
N VAL A 26 -3.97 9.49 -7.76
CA VAL A 26 -3.39 9.99 -6.52
C VAL A 26 -3.63 8.97 -5.42
N LEU A 27 -2.56 8.33 -4.96
CA LEU A 27 -2.62 7.33 -3.91
C LEU A 27 -2.42 8.01 -2.55
N THR A 28 -3.29 7.73 -1.59
CA THR A 28 -3.23 8.33 -0.25
C THR A 28 -2.90 7.27 0.79
N TYR A 29 -1.84 7.50 1.58
CA TYR A 29 -1.36 6.55 2.59
C TYR A 29 -1.32 7.19 3.97
N ARG A 30 -2.01 6.59 4.93
CA ARG A 30 -1.80 6.79 6.36
C ARG A 30 -0.61 5.95 6.78
N GLN A 31 0.44 6.61 7.27
CA GLN A 31 1.67 5.97 7.76
C GLN A 31 1.75 6.13 9.28
N PRO A 32 1.46 5.07 10.06
CA PRO A 32 1.51 5.12 11.51
C PRO A 32 2.94 5.34 12.04
N GLU A 33 3.08 6.16 13.08
CA GLU A 33 4.34 6.49 13.75
C GLU A 33 5.06 5.20 14.20
N GLY A 34 6.32 5.07 13.81
CA GLY A 34 7.17 3.95 14.22
C GLY A 34 6.81 2.62 13.60
N GLN A 35 6.06 2.63 12.49
CA GLN A 35 5.94 1.52 11.57
C GLN A 35 6.78 1.77 10.31
N PHE A 36 6.98 0.73 9.51
CA PHE A 36 7.74 0.85 8.26
C PHE A 36 6.96 1.69 7.23
N SER A 37 7.68 2.56 6.53
CA SER A 37 7.27 3.23 5.30
C SER A 37 8.48 3.38 4.38
N ASN A 38 8.22 3.49 3.07
CA ASN A 38 9.27 3.72 2.10
C ASN A 38 9.84 5.14 2.31
N PRO A 39 11.14 5.29 2.62
CA PRO A 39 11.69 6.57 3.09
C PRO A 39 11.88 7.60 1.96
N ASN A 40 11.69 7.21 0.71
CA ASN A 40 11.89 8.06 -0.47
C ASN A 40 10.66 7.97 -1.38
N ALA A 41 9.80 8.98 -1.30
CA ALA A 41 8.57 9.07 -2.07
C ALA A 41 8.79 9.04 -3.59
N ALA A 42 9.89 9.62 -4.10
CA ALA A 42 10.18 9.62 -5.53
C ALA A 42 10.57 8.23 -6.05
N CYS A 43 11.36 7.48 -5.27
CA CYS A 43 11.66 6.09 -5.58
C CYS A 43 10.42 5.21 -5.47
N GLU A 44 9.60 5.42 -4.44
CA GLU A 44 8.36 4.67 -4.25
C GLU A 44 7.39 4.88 -5.41
N THR A 45 7.17 6.13 -5.81
CA THR A 45 6.30 6.47 -6.95
C THR A 45 6.73 5.72 -8.22
N ARG A 46 8.03 5.74 -8.55
CA ARG A 46 8.58 5.00 -9.70
C ARG A 46 8.43 3.48 -9.55
N CYS A 47 8.58 2.96 -8.33
CA CYS A 47 8.38 1.55 -8.03
C CYS A 47 6.92 1.13 -8.28
N LEU A 48 5.95 1.93 -7.80
CA LEU A 48 4.53 1.67 -7.98
C LEU A 48 4.10 1.77 -9.46
N GLU A 49 4.67 2.71 -10.21
CA GLU A 49 4.48 2.82 -11.66
C GLU A 49 5.01 1.58 -12.39
N TRP A 50 6.23 1.17 -12.06
CA TRP A 50 6.85 -0.03 -12.61
C TRP A 50 6.01 -1.28 -12.28
N LEU A 51 5.68 -1.50 -11.01
CA LEU A 51 4.85 -2.62 -10.56
C LEU A 51 3.48 -2.64 -11.23
N SER A 52 2.84 -1.47 -11.39
CA SER A 52 1.54 -1.36 -12.08
C SER A 52 1.63 -1.79 -13.55
N ARG A 53 2.75 -1.49 -14.23
CA ARG A 53 2.97 -1.95 -15.61
C ARG A 53 3.14 -3.48 -15.63
N GLU A 54 4.06 -4.01 -14.83
CA GLU A 54 4.33 -5.46 -14.78
C GLU A 54 3.07 -6.25 -14.40
N ALA A 55 2.25 -5.73 -13.49
CA ALA A 55 0.99 -6.36 -13.10
C ALA A 55 -0.02 -6.43 -14.26
N ARG A 56 -0.09 -5.40 -15.11
CA ARG A 56 -0.96 -5.42 -16.30
C ARG A 56 -0.46 -6.46 -17.32
N GLU A 57 0.86 -6.56 -17.51
CA GLU A 57 1.46 -7.57 -18.39
C GLU A 57 1.21 -8.99 -17.86
N ALA A 58 1.41 -9.21 -16.56
CA ALA A 58 1.13 -10.50 -15.91
C ALA A 58 -0.35 -10.88 -16.05
N ARG A 59 -1.27 -9.93 -15.90
CA ARG A 59 -2.71 -10.14 -16.11
C ARG A 59 -3.03 -10.48 -17.56
N ALA A 60 -2.41 -9.81 -18.53
CA ALA A 60 -2.62 -10.09 -19.95
C ALA A 60 -2.14 -11.49 -20.35
N ALA A 61 -1.16 -12.04 -19.63
CA ALA A 61 -0.68 -13.40 -19.83
C ALA A 61 -1.58 -14.49 -19.19
N CYS A 62 -2.57 -14.12 -18.37
CA CYS A 62 -3.54 -15.07 -17.81
C CYS A 62 -4.41 -15.68 -18.93
N ALA A 63 -4.84 -16.93 -18.71
CA ALA A 63 -5.73 -17.61 -19.65
C ALA A 63 -7.03 -16.81 -19.84
N ALA A 64 -7.50 -16.73 -21.09
CA ALA A 64 -8.72 -16.00 -21.42
C ALA A 64 -9.90 -16.51 -20.58
N GLY A 65 -10.57 -15.60 -19.87
CA GLY A 65 -11.71 -15.91 -19.00
C GLY A 65 -11.35 -16.38 -17.59
N ALA A 66 -10.07 -16.51 -17.24
CA ALA A 66 -9.65 -16.77 -15.86
C ALA A 66 -9.58 -15.46 -15.05
N PRO A 67 -10.06 -15.43 -13.79
CA PRO A 67 -9.90 -14.27 -12.92
C PRO A 67 -8.44 -14.08 -12.52
N ALA A 68 -7.95 -12.85 -12.61
CA ALA A 68 -6.62 -12.45 -12.17
C ALA A 68 -6.65 -12.19 -10.66
N ARG A 69 -5.83 -12.92 -9.90
CA ARG A 69 -5.73 -12.77 -8.44
C ARG A 69 -4.32 -12.41 -8.02
N LEU A 70 -4.21 -11.57 -6.99
CA LEU A 70 -2.93 -11.19 -6.38
C LEU A 70 -2.86 -11.66 -4.93
N LEU A 71 -1.74 -12.29 -4.57
CA LEU A 71 -1.37 -12.56 -3.18
C LEU A 71 -0.15 -11.67 -2.84
N GLU A 72 -0.31 -10.78 -1.86
CA GLU A 72 0.79 -9.98 -1.33
C GLU A 72 1.10 -10.41 0.10
N LEU A 73 2.34 -10.83 0.34
CA LEU A 73 2.83 -11.23 1.66
C LEU A 73 3.62 -10.08 2.28
N HIS A 74 3.43 -9.84 3.57
CA HIS A 74 4.03 -8.71 4.29
C HIS A 74 3.68 -7.37 3.67
N CYS A 75 2.39 -7.13 3.42
CA CYS A 75 1.92 -5.95 2.69
C CYS A 75 2.11 -4.63 3.47
N GLY A 76 2.48 -4.68 4.75
CA GLY A 76 2.67 -3.50 5.57
C GLY A 76 1.40 -2.65 5.64
N GLY A 77 1.55 -1.35 5.40
CA GLY A 77 0.42 -0.40 5.31
C GLY A 77 -0.33 -0.47 3.99
N GLY A 78 -0.12 -1.52 3.18
CA GLY A 78 -0.74 -1.70 1.86
C GLY A 78 -0.11 -0.86 0.76
N CYS A 79 1.19 -0.54 0.82
CA CYS A 79 1.85 0.35 -0.15
C CYS A 79 1.62 -0.12 -1.59
N ASN A 80 1.99 -1.36 -1.91
CA ASN A 80 1.73 -1.91 -3.26
C ASN A 80 0.27 -2.31 -3.43
N THR A 81 -0.35 -2.88 -2.38
CA THR A 81 -1.75 -3.34 -2.41
C THR A 81 -2.68 -2.27 -2.98
N VAL A 82 -2.59 -1.03 -2.49
CA VAL A 82 -3.47 0.07 -2.91
C VAL A 82 -3.26 0.41 -4.40
N ALA A 83 -2.02 0.42 -4.86
CA ALA A 83 -1.71 0.70 -6.27
C ALA A 83 -2.15 -0.43 -7.21
N LEU A 84 -2.05 -1.68 -6.75
CA LEU A 84 -2.28 -2.86 -7.58
C LEU A 84 -3.72 -3.38 -7.52
N ALA A 85 -4.47 -3.13 -6.44
CA ALA A 85 -5.82 -3.65 -6.25
C ALA A 85 -6.77 -3.40 -7.44
N PRO A 86 -6.77 -2.22 -8.10
CA PRO A 86 -7.63 -1.99 -9.27
C PRO A 86 -7.29 -2.83 -10.50
N LEU A 87 -6.14 -3.52 -10.50
CA LEU A 87 -5.65 -4.30 -11.65
C LEU A 87 -6.03 -5.78 -11.58
N PHE A 88 -6.54 -6.25 -10.43
CA PHE A 88 -6.88 -7.65 -10.18
C PHE A 88 -8.35 -7.79 -9.78
N ASP A 89 -8.93 -8.94 -10.04
CA ASP A 89 -10.32 -9.26 -9.66
C ASP A 89 -10.43 -9.55 -8.16
N GLU A 90 -9.35 -10.07 -7.56
CA GLU A 90 -9.27 -10.38 -6.13
C GLU A 90 -7.84 -10.16 -5.62
N VAL A 91 -7.71 -9.54 -4.45
CA VAL A 91 -6.42 -9.35 -3.78
C VAL A 91 -6.49 -9.86 -2.35
N VAL A 92 -5.53 -10.72 -1.99
CA VAL A 92 -5.29 -11.16 -0.62
C VAL A 92 -3.97 -10.54 -0.17
N ALA A 93 -4.04 -9.64 0.80
CA ALA A 93 -2.87 -8.98 1.37
C ALA A 93 -2.68 -9.43 2.83
N VAL A 94 -1.50 -9.94 3.18
CA VAL A 94 -1.21 -10.55 4.47
C VAL A 94 -0.22 -9.68 5.25
N GLU A 95 -0.59 -9.30 6.46
CA GLU A 95 0.27 -8.55 7.39
C GLU A 95 0.10 -9.07 8.82
N ILE A 96 1.23 -9.26 9.51
CA ILE A 96 1.24 -9.79 10.89
C ILE A 96 1.08 -8.67 11.93
N ASN A 97 1.57 -7.47 11.62
CA ASN A 97 1.50 -6.31 12.49
C ASN A 97 0.10 -5.70 12.44
N ARG A 98 -0.64 -5.80 13.54
CA ARG A 98 -2.02 -5.29 13.67
C ARG A 98 -2.16 -3.81 13.28
N THR A 99 -1.21 -2.96 13.64
CA THR A 99 -1.27 -1.52 13.33
C THR A 99 -1.17 -1.29 11.82
N LEU A 100 -0.28 -2.01 11.16
CA LEU A 100 -0.10 -1.95 9.71
C LEU A 100 -1.28 -2.58 8.96
N ALA A 101 -1.80 -3.72 9.43
CA ALA A 101 -2.99 -4.35 8.86
C ALA A 101 -4.23 -3.44 8.93
N LEU A 102 -4.41 -2.71 10.03
CA LEU A 102 -5.46 -1.70 10.15
C LEU A 102 -5.23 -0.53 9.17
N ALA A 103 -3.99 -0.02 9.10
CA ALA A 103 -3.63 1.05 8.18
C ALA A 103 -3.83 0.65 6.71
N ALA A 104 -3.50 -0.59 6.33
CA ALA A 104 -3.75 -1.11 4.99
C ALA A 104 -5.24 -1.09 4.63
N GLY A 105 -6.10 -1.51 5.57
CA GLY A 105 -7.55 -1.44 5.40
C GLY A 105 -8.08 -0.01 5.33
N GLU A 106 -7.47 0.95 6.03
CA GLU A 106 -7.81 2.37 5.92
C GLU A 106 -7.35 2.95 4.57
N ASN A 107 -6.12 2.65 4.14
CA ASN A 107 -5.52 3.15 2.91
C ASN A 107 -6.23 2.62 1.67
N LEU A 108 -6.74 1.39 1.71
CA LEU A 108 -7.52 0.82 0.61
C LEU A 108 -8.88 1.51 0.41
N ARG A 109 -9.43 2.19 1.43
CA ARG A 109 -10.73 2.89 1.37
C ARG A 109 -10.60 4.39 1.10
N ALA A 110 -9.39 4.93 1.15
CA ALA A 110 -9.11 6.36 1.01
C ALA A 110 -9.19 6.81 -0.45
#